data_AF-F9WN70-F1
#
_entry.id   AF-F9WN70-F1
#
_cell.length_a   1.000
_cell.length_b   1.000
_cell.length_c   1.000
_cell.angle_alpha   90.00
_cell.angle_beta   90.00
_cell.angle_gamma   90.00
#
_symmetry.space_group_name_H-M   'P 1'
#
loop_
_entity.id
_entity.type
_entity.pdbx_description
1 polymer ?
#
loop_
_entity_poly.entity_id
_entity_poly.type
_entity_poly.pdbx_seq_one_letter_code
_entity_poly.pdbx_strand_id
1 'polypeptide(L)'
;MLVTALLVFVLPTSLRCVGASVVGCRKIKIVDLFDDDKCVGKDILWGWLNVTNKCDVRALEVLKNVTELRQSAKEVEVKAKEAIGECNKLLNSIKTVDPGHITSNIEKAIKDAEDAIMRVNNASVNASAAEKSAKSLLDDEVVSSYSSIILASTVISGYSCSTTVNYTGTKEMVEKIKTDKCNNTEKYNVSARLSSYAEKLDEIENLTEWKDEMVKLVYKTHEEVMSYPHKKRLWTINNDKVKEVKEAIKNLTDKLVVAIEMFKAINVSVDEASKTVKNTVSDMEAINKTMLSSLEGNGT
;
A
#
# COMPACT_ATOMS: atom_id res chain seq x y z
N MET A 1 -38.96 20.50 -30.49
CA MET A 1 -37.90 20.14 -31.45
C MET A 1 -37.04 21.38 -31.66
N LEU A 2 -35.90 21.44 -30.97
CA LEU A 2 -34.96 22.56 -30.98
C LEU A 2 -33.59 21.95 -31.25
N VAL A 3 -33.12 22.10 -32.48
CA VAL A 3 -31.74 21.79 -32.88
C VAL A 3 -31.00 23.12 -32.83
N THR A 4 -30.18 23.30 -31.80
CA THR A 4 -29.21 24.40 -31.73
C THR A 4 -27.85 23.77 -31.51
N ALA A 5 -27.05 23.82 -32.58
CA ALA A 5 -25.65 23.41 -32.61
C ALA A 5 -24.81 24.34 -31.73
N LEU A 6 -24.09 23.77 -30.76
CA LEU A 6 -23.04 24.46 -30.01
C LEU A 6 -21.70 24.11 -30.65
N LEU A 7 -21.13 25.09 -31.34
CA LEU A 7 -19.75 25.12 -31.82
C LEU A 7 -18.79 24.98 -30.62
N VAL A 8 -18.09 23.86 -30.53
CA VAL A 8 -16.92 23.71 -29.66
C VAL A 8 -15.70 24.24 -30.41
N PHE A 9 -15.19 25.38 -29.97
CA PHE A 9 -13.87 25.88 -30.36
C PHE A 9 -12.80 24.90 -29.86
N VAL A 10 -12.23 24.11 -30.76
CA VAL A 10 -10.99 23.37 -30.53
C VAL A 10 -9.85 24.36 -30.66
N LEU A 11 -9.37 24.87 -29.52
CA LEU A 11 -8.10 25.59 -29.47
C LEU A 11 -6.97 24.61 -29.81
N PRO A 12 -6.06 24.95 -30.74
CA PRO A 12 -4.93 24.10 -31.07
C PRO A 12 -3.97 24.10 -29.89
N THR A 13 -4.01 23.04 -29.06
CA THR A 13 -2.91 22.75 -28.15
C THR A 13 -1.71 22.44 -29.03
N SER A 14 -0.82 23.42 -29.11
CA SER A 14 0.51 23.30 -29.67
C SER A 14 1.10 21.94 -29.30
N LEU A 15 1.29 21.08 -30.30
CA LEU A 15 2.19 19.93 -30.22
C LEU A 15 3.56 20.49 -29.83
N ARG A 16 3.82 20.55 -28.53
CA ARG A 16 5.18 20.37 -28.06
C ARG A 16 5.46 18.91 -28.33
N CYS A 17 6.09 18.63 -29.46
CA CYS A 17 6.89 17.43 -29.62
C CYS A 17 7.83 17.38 -28.41
N VAL A 18 7.43 16.66 -27.38
CA VAL A 18 8.37 16.09 -26.42
C VAL A 18 9.23 15.21 -27.30
N GLY A 19 10.40 15.74 -27.69
CA GLY A 19 11.38 14.96 -28.40
C GLY A 19 11.54 13.68 -27.60
N ALA A 20 11.19 12.55 -28.21
CA ALA A 20 11.58 11.27 -27.67
C ALA A 20 13.09 11.33 -27.60
N SER A 21 13.63 11.62 -26.41
CA SER A 21 15.03 11.38 -26.12
C SER A 21 15.20 9.90 -26.40
N VAL A 22 15.77 9.58 -27.56
CA VAL A 22 16.15 8.21 -27.88
C VAL A 22 17.18 7.86 -26.83
N VAL A 23 16.70 7.23 -25.76
CA VAL A 23 17.52 6.63 -24.73
C VAL A 23 18.47 5.68 -25.46
N GLY A 24 19.73 6.10 -25.58
CA GLY A 24 20.74 5.36 -26.31
C GLY A 24 21.07 4.08 -25.54
N CYS A 25 20.62 2.94 -26.04
CA CYS A 25 21.09 1.65 -25.55
C CYS A 25 22.46 1.35 -26.16
N ARG A 26 23.44 1.01 -25.31
CA ARG A 26 24.76 0.56 -25.72
C ARG A 26 24.84 -0.96 -25.64
N LYS A 27 25.35 -1.59 -26.70
CA LYS A 27 25.72 -3.01 -26.65
C LYS A 27 26.99 -3.16 -25.80
N ILE A 28 26.92 -3.98 -24.77
CA ILE A 28 28.01 -4.17 -23.80
C ILE A 28 28.34 -5.66 -23.55
N LYS A 29 27.78 -6.56 -24.36
CA LYS A 29 27.95 -8.03 -24.33
C LYS A 29 28.96 -8.53 -23.28
N ILE A 30 28.47 -8.90 -22.11
CA ILE A 30 29.27 -9.33 -20.96
C ILE A 30 29.51 -10.85 -20.99
N VAL A 31 28.49 -11.62 -21.39
CA VAL A 31 28.53 -13.09 -21.46
C VAL A 31 27.83 -13.58 -22.73
N ASP A 32 28.32 -14.69 -23.28
CA ASP A 32 27.60 -15.46 -24.30
C ASP A 32 26.65 -16.47 -23.65
N LEU A 33 25.35 -16.20 -23.76
CA LEU A 33 24.27 -17.06 -23.26
C LEU A 33 23.53 -17.69 -24.43
N PHE A 34 23.20 -18.99 -24.30
CA PHE A 34 22.27 -19.64 -25.22
C PHE A 34 20.87 -19.06 -25.03
N ASP A 35 20.03 -19.16 -26.07
CA ASP A 35 18.68 -18.63 -25.99
C ASP A 35 17.86 -19.27 -24.87
N ASP A 36 17.99 -20.58 -24.64
CA ASP A 36 17.36 -21.25 -23.50
C ASP A 36 17.80 -20.64 -22.15
N ASP A 37 19.08 -20.30 -21.97
CA ASP A 37 19.56 -19.64 -20.74
C ASP A 37 18.94 -18.24 -20.59
N LYS A 38 18.85 -17.48 -21.69
CA LYS A 38 18.20 -16.16 -21.70
C LYS A 38 16.71 -16.26 -21.42
N CYS A 39 16.00 -17.25 -21.97
CA CYS A 39 14.58 -17.48 -21.73
C CYS A 39 14.32 -17.75 -20.24
N VAL A 40 15.10 -18.65 -19.64
CA VAL A 40 15.01 -19.00 -18.22
C VAL A 40 15.37 -17.80 -17.33
N GLY A 41 16.44 -17.08 -17.65
CA GLY A 41 16.81 -15.87 -16.92
C GLY A 41 15.73 -14.79 -16.99
N LYS A 42 15.13 -14.59 -18.17
CA LYS A 42 14.01 -13.66 -18.37
C LYS A 42 12.77 -14.07 -17.57
N ASP A 43 12.43 -15.35 -17.53
CA ASP A 43 11.30 -15.89 -16.76
C ASP A 43 11.47 -15.65 -15.25
N ILE A 44 12.68 -15.88 -14.71
CA ILE A 44 13.00 -15.56 -13.31
C ILE A 44 12.86 -14.07 -13.02
N LEU A 45 13.48 -13.23 -13.85
CA LEU A 45 13.47 -11.78 -13.65
C LEU A 45 12.06 -11.19 -13.75
N TRP A 46 11.22 -11.74 -14.62
CA TRP A 46 9.80 -11.39 -14.66
C TRP A 46 9.06 -11.75 -13.38
N GLY A 47 9.29 -12.95 -12.85
CA GLY A 47 8.71 -13.35 -11.58
C GLY A 47 9.10 -12.41 -10.44
N TRP A 48 10.39 -12.10 -10.32
CA TRP A 48 10.87 -11.16 -9.29
C TRP A 48 10.31 -9.75 -9.48
N LEU A 49 10.28 -9.26 -10.72
CA LEU A 49 9.71 -7.95 -11.05
C LEU A 49 8.24 -7.87 -10.61
N ASN A 50 7.45 -8.91 -10.86
CA ASN A 50 6.04 -8.92 -10.48
C ASN A 50 5.85 -8.97 -8.96
N VAL A 51 6.67 -9.74 -8.23
CA VAL A 51 6.66 -9.74 -6.75
C VAL A 51 7.01 -8.36 -6.21
N THR A 52 8.10 -7.75 -6.68
CA THR A 52 8.52 -6.40 -6.26
C THR A 52 7.42 -5.37 -6.54
N ASN A 53 6.84 -5.39 -7.75
CA ASN A 53 5.78 -4.47 -8.13
C ASN A 53 4.51 -4.64 -7.28
N LYS A 54 4.14 -5.87 -6.95
CA LYS A 54 2.97 -6.10 -6.12
C LYS A 54 3.14 -5.47 -4.73
N CYS A 55 4.32 -5.60 -4.14
CA CYS A 55 4.62 -5.00 -2.86
C CYS A 55 4.77 -3.47 -2.91
N ASP A 56 5.34 -2.93 -3.99
CA ASP A 56 5.40 -1.49 -4.30
C ASP A 56 3.99 -0.88 -4.33
N VAL A 57 3.10 -1.44 -5.17
CA VAL A 57 1.70 -1.03 -5.26
C VAL A 57 1.02 -1.09 -3.91
N ARG A 58 1.19 -2.18 -3.16
CA ARG A 58 0.56 -2.35 -1.86
C ARG A 58 1.05 -1.33 -0.82
N ALA A 59 2.34 -0.97 -0.84
CA ALA A 59 2.88 0.06 0.04
C ALA A 59 2.35 1.46 -0.32
N LEU A 60 2.20 1.78 -1.61
CA LEU A 60 1.58 3.02 -2.07
C LEU A 60 0.11 3.11 -1.64
N GLU A 61 -0.64 2.01 -1.69
CA GLU A 61 -2.01 1.94 -1.17
C GLU A 61 -2.07 2.21 0.34
N VAL A 62 -1.15 1.62 1.12
CA VAL A 62 -1.07 1.90 2.56
C VAL A 62 -0.83 3.39 2.81
N LEU A 63 0.08 4.03 2.08
CA LEU A 63 0.33 5.47 2.21
C LEU A 63 -0.90 6.33 1.91
N LYS A 64 -1.61 5.99 0.83
CA LYS A 64 -2.86 6.67 0.47
C LYS A 64 -3.91 6.50 1.58
N ASN A 65 -4.14 5.28 2.02
CA ASN A 65 -5.18 4.97 3.00
C ASN A 65 -4.85 5.56 4.40
N VAL A 66 -3.58 5.55 4.80
CA VAL A 66 -3.13 6.21 6.04
C VAL A 66 -3.37 7.72 5.98
N THR A 67 -3.17 8.34 4.81
CA THR A 67 -3.45 9.78 4.63
C THR A 67 -4.94 10.08 4.78
N GLU A 68 -5.79 9.28 4.15
CA GLU A 68 -7.25 9.39 4.28
C GLU A 68 -7.71 9.17 5.72
N LEU A 69 -7.19 8.14 6.41
CA LEU A 69 -7.51 7.86 7.81
C LEU A 69 -7.09 8.98 8.76
N ARG A 70 -5.96 9.65 8.52
CA ARG A 70 -5.59 10.83 9.31
C ARG A 70 -6.58 11.96 9.17
N GLN A 71 -7.14 12.15 7.97
CA GLN A 71 -8.17 13.15 7.75
C GLN A 71 -9.44 12.78 8.53
N SER A 72 -9.89 11.53 8.42
CA SER A 72 -11.04 11.02 9.20
C SER A 72 -10.81 11.12 10.71
N ALA A 73 -9.61 10.81 11.20
CA ALA A 73 -9.26 10.92 12.61
C ALA A 73 -9.39 12.37 13.14
N LYS A 74 -8.93 13.35 12.35
CA LYS A 74 -9.09 14.78 12.67
C LYS A 74 -10.56 15.19 12.70
N GLU A 75 -11.37 14.69 11.78
CA GLU A 75 -12.82 14.97 11.77
C GLU A 75 -13.52 14.40 13.00
N VAL A 76 -13.15 13.18 13.42
CA VAL A 76 -13.65 12.59 14.67
C VAL A 76 -13.22 13.42 15.88
N GLU A 77 -11.96 13.86 15.93
CA GLU A 77 -11.46 14.71 17.01
C GLU A 77 -12.25 16.04 17.11
N VAL A 78 -12.50 16.71 15.98
CA VAL A 78 -13.28 17.95 15.94
C VAL A 78 -14.70 17.71 16.44
N LYS A 79 -15.40 16.70 15.92
CA LYS A 79 -16.77 16.37 16.34
C LYS A 79 -16.85 15.99 17.82
N ALA A 80 -15.85 15.28 18.33
CA ALA A 80 -15.78 14.95 19.76
C ALA A 80 -15.64 16.22 20.62
N LYS A 81 -14.77 17.16 20.22
CA LYS A 81 -14.61 18.45 20.92
C LYS A 81 -15.88 19.31 20.87
N GLU A 82 -16.56 19.32 19.73
CA GLU A 82 -17.87 19.98 19.58
C GLU A 82 -18.91 19.37 20.53
N ALA A 83 -19.05 18.04 20.54
CA ALA A 83 -19.95 17.32 21.44
C ALA A 83 -19.65 17.62 22.92
N ILE A 84 -18.38 17.61 23.34
CA ILE A 84 -17.98 18.00 24.70
C ILE A 84 -18.41 19.43 25.00
N GLY A 85 -18.20 20.37 24.07
CA GLY A 85 -18.60 21.76 24.22
C GLY A 85 -20.11 21.92 24.40
N GLU A 86 -20.90 21.17 23.65
CA GLU A 86 -22.36 21.17 23.74
C GLU A 86 -22.88 20.51 25.03
N CYS A 87 -22.32 19.35 25.43
CA CYS A 87 -22.59 18.71 26.71
C CYS A 87 -22.32 19.66 27.89
N ASN A 88 -21.21 20.39 27.86
CA ASN A 88 -20.88 21.38 28.90
C ASN A 88 -21.90 22.54 28.97
N LYS A 89 -22.41 23.00 27.82
CA LYS A 89 -23.49 24.02 27.79
C LYS A 89 -24.78 23.48 28.43
N LEU A 90 -25.12 22.23 28.12
CA LEU A 90 -26.30 21.57 28.67
C LEU A 90 -26.18 21.38 30.19
N LEU A 91 -25.02 20.92 30.66
CA LEU A 91 -24.75 20.72 32.08
C LEU A 91 -24.84 22.04 32.88
N ASN A 92 -24.34 23.15 32.32
CA ASN A 92 -24.49 24.47 32.93
C ASN A 92 -25.95 24.96 32.97
N SER A 93 -26.77 24.56 32.00
CA SER A 93 -28.21 24.88 31.95
C SER A 93 -29.03 24.01 32.91
N ILE A 94 -28.54 22.82 33.26
CA ILE A 94 -29.21 21.90 34.20
C ILE A 94 -28.92 22.26 35.64
N LYS A 95 -27.81 22.90 36.00
CA LYS A 95 -27.54 23.30 37.40
C LYS A 95 -28.67 24.13 38.07
N THR A 96 -29.63 24.65 37.30
CA THR A 96 -30.83 25.35 37.77
C THR A 96 -32.07 24.47 37.99
N VAL A 97 -32.04 23.17 37.67
CA VAL A 97 -33.13 22.20 37.79
C VAL A 97 -32.51 20.90 38.32
N ASP A 98 -33.08 20.22 39.32
CA ASP A 98 -32.44 19.01 39.91
C ASP A 98 -32.96 17.68 39.34
N PRO A 99 -32.33 17.15 38.26
CA PRO A 99 -32.45 15.74 37.91
C PRO A 99 -31.06 15.07 37.80
N GLY A 100 -30.55 14.54 38.91
CA GLY A 100 -29.22 13.89 38.97
C GLY A 100 -28.94 12.80 37.90
N HIS A 101 -29.96 12.12 37.39
CA HIS A 101 -29.83 11.17 36.27
C HIS A 101 -29.39 11.86 34.96
N ILE A 102 -29.90 13.06 34.67
CA ILE A 102 -29.54 13.80 33.46
C ILE A 102 -28.09 14.26 33.53
N THR A 103 -27.67 14.78 34.68
CA THR A 103 -26.26 15.19 34.91
C THR A 103 -25.31 14.02 34.69
N SER A 104 -25.62 12.85 35.27
CA SER A 104 -24.79 11.65 35.10
C SER A 104 -24.67 11.19 33.64
N ASN A 105 -25.77 11.25 32.87
CA ASN A 105 -25.73 10.89 31.45
C ASN A 105 -24.88 11.87 30.62
N ILE A 106 -24.91 13.16 30.95
CA ILE A 106 -24.08 14.17 30.27
C ILE A 106 -22.59 13.98 30.62
N GLU A 107 -22.27 13.72 31.89
CA GLU A 107 -20.89 13.42 32.31
C GLU A 107 -20.35 12.17 31.61
N LYS A 108 -21.18 11.13 31.46
CA LYS A 108 -20.81 9.94 30.69
C LYS A 108 -20.56 10.28 29.21
N ALA A 109 -21.44 11.06 28.59
CA ALA A 109 -21.30 11.49 27.20
C ALA A 109 -19.99 12.28 26.97
N ILE A 110 -19.61 13.17 27.90
CA ILE A 110 -18.32 13.88 27.88
C ILE A 110 -17.17 12.88 27.92
N LYS A 111 -17.19 11.95 28.87
CA LYS A 111 -16.13 10.94 29.03
C LYS A 111 -15.98 10.08 27.78
N ASP A 112 -17.10 9.64 27.18
CA ASP A 112 -17.07 8.82 25.96
C ASP A 112 -16.43 9.59 24.78
N ALA A 113 -16.69 10.91 24.67
CA ALA A 113 -16.05 11.76 23.67
C ALA A 113 -14.56 12.02 23.96
N GLU A 114 -14.15 12.18 25.23
CA GLU A 114 -12.75 12.27 25.63
C GLU A 114 -11.98 10.98 25.30
N ASP A 115 -12.59 9.82 25.57
CA ASP A 115 -12.03 8.51 25.22
C ASP A 115 -11.90 8.35 23.70
N ALA A 116 -12.85 8.87 22.91
CA ALA A 116 -12.75 8.90 21.45
C ALA A 116 -11.57 9.75 20.95
N ILE A 117 -11.35 10.94 21.55
CA ILE A 117 -10.19 11.79 21.26
C ILE A 117 -8.89 11.06 21.57
N MET A 118 -8.81 10.38 22.72
CA MET A 118 -7.63 9.61 23.09
C MET A 118 -7.36 8.47 22.10
N ARG A 119 -8.39 7.76 21.64
CA ARG A 119 -8.26 6.70 20.62
C ARG A 119 -7.69 7.23 19.30
N VAL A 120 -8.21 8.34 18.77
CA VAL A 120 -7.72 8.90 17.50
C VAL A 120 -6.30 9.49 17.62
N ASN A 121 -5.94 10.02 18.78
CA ASN A 121 -4.57 10.46 19.06
C ASN A 121 -3.58 9.30 19.07
N ASN A 122 -3.93 8.18 19.70
CA ASN A 122 -3.12 6.96 19.65
C ASN A 122 -3.03 6.40 18.23
N ALA A 123 -4.14 6.45 17.47
CA ALA A 123 -4.15 6.06 16.07
C ALA A 123 -3.18 6.90 15.21
N SER A 124 -2.99 8.18 15.54
CA SER A 124 -2.01 9.05 14.85
C SER A 124 -0.55 8.58 15.00
N VAL A 125 -0.20 7.99 16.15
CA VAL A 125 1.12 7.39 16.37
C VAL A 125 1.32 6.18 15.45
N ASN A 126 0.34 5.27 15.41
CA ASN A 126 0.35 4.12 14.52
C ASN A 126 0.38 4.56 13.04
N ALA A 127 -0.31 5.63 12.67
CA ALA A 127 -0.29 6.20 11.32
C ALA A 127 1.10 6.65 10.91
N SER A 128 1.82 7.28 11.84
CA SER A 128 3.19 7.73 11.61
C SER A 128 4.16 6.56 11.48
N ALA A 129 3.96 5.49 12.25
CA ALA A 129 4.72 4.26 12.11
C ALA A 129 4.44 3.56 10.76
N ALA A 130 3.18 3.42 10.38
CA ALA A 130 2.77 2.81 9.11
C ALA A 130 3.36 3.55 7.91
N GLU A 131 3.25 4.88 7.91
CA GLU A 131 3.81 5.74 6.86
C GLU A 131 5.33 5.61 6.76
N LYS A 132 6.03 5.62 7.90
CA LYS A 132 7.49 5.48 7.94
C LYS A 132 7.93 4.14 7.35
N SER A 133 7.27 3.04 7.74
CA SER A 133 7.57 1.71 7.22
C SER A 133 7.30 1.60 5.72
N ALA A 134 6.18 2.12 5.25
CA ALA A 134 5.83 2.11 3.82
C ALA A 134 6.80 2.98 2.99
N LYS A 135 7.19 4.17 3.47
CA LYS A 135 8.18 5.01 2.78
C LYS A 135 9.56 4.35 2.70
N SER A 136 10.06 3.81 3.81
CA SER A 136 11.36 3.12 3.78
C SER A 136 11.35 1.83 2.95
N LEU A 137 10.18 1.21 2.74
CA LEU A 137 10.05 0.13 1.76
C LEU A 137 10.21 0.66 0.33
N LEU A 138 9.55 1.77 0.01
CA LEU A 138 9.58 2.37 -1.34
C LEU A 138 10.95 2.95 -1.69
N ASP A 139 11.56 3.69 -0.77
CA ASP A 139 12.80 4.43 -1.00
C ASP A 139 14.02 3.51 -1.06
N ASP A 140 14.02 2.43 -0.26
CA ASP A 140 15.19 1.55 -0.10
C ASP A 140 14.99 0.20 -0.81
N GLU A 141 14.02 -0.59 -0.36
CA GLU A 141 13.93 -2.02 -0.73
C GLU A 141 13.42 -2.22 -2.16
N VAL A 142 12.38 -1.48 -2.55
CA VAL A 142 11.79 -1.53 -3.90
C VAL A 142 12.77 -1.00 -4.93
N VAL A 143 13.41 0.15 -4.66
CA VAL A 143 14.45 0.72 -5.53
C VAL A 143 15.64 -0.22 -5.68
N SER A 144 16.11 -0.83 -4.59
CA SER A 144 17.19 -1.81 -4.62
C SER A 144 16.82 -3.06 -5.43
N SER A 145 15.58 -3.55 -5.28
CA SER A 145 15.07 -4.70 -6.02
C SER A 145 14.99 -4.43 -7.52
N TYR A 146 14.41 -3.29 -7.93
CA TYR A 146 14.37 -2.87 -9.33
C TYR A 146 15.78 -2.70 -9.92
N SER A 147 16.69 -2.06 -9.17
CA SER A 147 18.09 -1.88 -9.59
C SER A 147 18.79 -3.22 -9.85
N SER A 148 18.57 -4.19 -8.98
CA SER A 148 19.13 -5.53 -9.10
C SER A 148 18.60 -6.27 -10.35
N ILE A 149 17.30 -6.14 -10.63
CA ILE A 149 16.67 -6.72 -11.82
C ILE A 149 17.18 -6.05 -13.11
N ILE A 150 17.34 -4.72 -13.11
CA ILE A 150 17.92 -3.94 -14.22
C ILE A 150 19.34 -4.42 -14.51
N LEU A 151 20.16 -4.58 -13.47
CA LEU A 151 21.54 -5.04 -13.60
C LEU A 151 21.60 -6.46 -14.19
N ALA A 152 20.80 -7.39 -13.67
CA ALA A 152 20.74 -8.75 -14.19
C ALA A 152 20.26 -8.77 -15.65
N SER A 153 19.25 -7.97 -15.99
CA SER A 153 18.72 -7.83 -17.35
C SER A 153 19.77 -7.26 -18.30
N THR A 154 20.58 -6.30 -17.84
CA THR A 154 21.70 -5.72 -18.59
C THR A 154 22.75 -6.78 -18.92
N VAL A 155 23.11 -7.63 -17.97
CA VAL A 155 24.08 -8.72 -18.19
C VAL A 155 23.53 -9.78 -19.16
N ILE A 156 22.28 -10.20 -18.98
CA ILE A 156 21.66 -11.27 -19.78
C ILE A 156 21.37 -10.81 -21.22
N SER A 157 20.87 -9.58 -21.39
CA SER A 157 20.58 -9.02 -22.71
C SER A 157 21.84 -8.58 -23.46
N GLY A 158 22.91 -8.24 -22.75
CA GLY A 158 24.11 -7.63 -23.31
C GLY A 158 23.91 -6.17 -23.74
N TYR A 159 22.88 -5.49 -23.25
CA TYR A 159 22.58 -4.08 -23.51
C TYR A 159 22.49 -3.29 -22.21
N SER A 160 23.14 -2.14 -22.16
CA SER A 160 22.97 -1.15 -21.11
C SER A 160 22.22 0.04 -21.69
N CYS A 161 21.06 0.35 -21.11
CA CYS A 161 20.26 1.51 -21.48
C CYS A 161 20.12 2.40 -20.23
N SER A 162 20.02 3.71 -20.43
CA SER A 162 19.55 4.59 -19.36
C SER A 162 18.07 4.27 -19.10
N THR A 163 17.71 3.91 -17.87
CA THR A 163 16.32 3.62 -17.53
C THR A 163 16.01 4.19 -16.16
N THR A 164 14.73 4.47 -15.91
CA THR A 164 14.28 4.88 -14.59
C THR A 164 14.15 3.64 -13.70
N VAL A 165 14.58 3.75 -12.44
CA VAL A 165 14.48 2.65 -11.47
C VAL A 165 13.06 2.60 -10.90
N ASN A 166 12.14 2.05 -11.69
CA ASN A 166 10.75 1.78 -11.31
C ASN A 166 10.24 0.57 -12.10
N TYR A 167 8.98 0.17 -11.88
CA TYR A 167 8.38 -0.97 -12.58
C TYR A 167 8.50 -0.87 -14.10
N THR A 168 8.12 0.27 -14.69
CA THR A 168 8.09 0.46 -16.14
C THR A 168 9.48 0.38 -16.75
N GLY A 169 10.45 1.12 -16.18
CA GLY A 169 11.82 1.11 -16.67
C GLY A 169 12.53 -0.23 -16.47
N THR A 170 12.21 -0.95 -15.38
CA THR A 170 12.73 -2.30 -15.12
C THR A 170 12.15 -3.32 -16.10
N LYS A 171 10.83 -3.26 -16.34
CA LYS A 171 10.12 -4.06 -17.33
C LYS A 171 10.76 -3.92 -18.71
N GLU A 172 11.00 -2.69 -19.16
CA GLU A 172 11.64 -2.42 -20.44
C GLU A 172 13.01 -3.12 -20.55
N MET A 173 13.81 -3.11 -19.48
CA MET A 173 15.11 -3.79 -19.45
C MET A 173 14.98 -5.31 -19.53
N VAL A 174 14.01 -5.91 -18.84
CA VAL A 174 13.72 -7.35 -18.96
C VAL A 174 13.29 -7.71 -20.39
N GLU A 175 12.51 -6.85 -21.04
CA GLU A 175 12.06 -7.03 -22.43
C GLU A 175 13.17 -6.90 -23.48
N LYS A 176 14.31 -6.29 -23.14
CA LYS A 176 15.52 -6.28 -23.98
C LYS A 176 16.22 -7.62 -24.05
N ILE A 177 15.91 -8.56 -23.16
CA ILE A 177 16.37 -9.95 -23.29
C ILE A 177 15.62 -10.57 -24.47
N LYS A 178 16.28 -10.56 -25.64
CA LYS A 178 15.79 -11.17 -26.89
C LYS A 178 16.22 -12.63 -26.96
N THR A 179 15.29 -13.46 -27.41
CA THR A 179 15.37 -14.92 -27.45
C THR A 179 14.71 -15.39 -28.74
N ASP A 180 15.38 -16.22 -29.54
CA ASP A 180 14.80 -16.71 -30.80
C ASP A 180 14.05 -18.04 -30.61
N LYS A 181 14.51 -18.90 -29.68
CA LYS A 181 13.83 -20.16 -29.29
C LYS A 181 13.92 -20.41 -27.79
N CYS A 182 12.78 -20.74 -27.18
CA CYS A 182 12.69 -21.13 -25.77
C CYS A 182 12.12 -22.56 -25.67
N ASN A 183 12.96 -23.56 -25.44
CA ASN A 183 12.50 -24.95 -25.36
C ASN A 183 12.11 -25.40 -23.94
N ASN A 184 12.56 -24.67 -22.92
CA ASN A 184 12.57 -25.15 -21.53
C ASN A 184 11.88 -24.23 -20.50
N THR A 185 11.30 -23.09 -20.89
CA THR A 185 10.68 -22.16 -19.93
C THR A 185 9.38 -22.69 -19.32
N GLU A 186 8.56 -23.41 -20.09
CA GLU A 186 7.33 -24.03 -19.59
C GLU A 186 7.59 -25.06 -18.47
N LYS A 187 8.76 -25.71 -18.51
CA LYS A 187 9.17 -26.71 -17.50
C LYS A 187 9.27 -26.11 -16.11
N TYR A 188 9.72 -24.85 -15.99
CA TYR A 188 9.97 -24.20 -14.70
C TYR A 188 8.86 -23.22 -14.32
N ASN A 189 8.35 -22.48 -15.32
CA ASN A 189 7.25 -21.54 -15.23
C ASN A 189 7.35 -20.61 -14.00
N VAL A 190 8.54 -20.07 -13.77
CA VAL A 190 8.88 -19.31 -12.57
C VAL A 190 8.07 -18.04 -12.50
N SER A 191 7.97 -17.30 -13.62
CA SER A 191 7.20 -16.06 -13.65
C SER A 191 5.75 -16.28 -13.23
N ALA A 192 5.06 -17.26 -13.83
CA ALA A 192 3.66 -17.49 -13.52
C ALA A 192 3.45 -17.95 -12.07
N ARG A 193 4.33 -18.82 -11.54
CA ARG A 193 4.24 -19.30 -10.16
C ARG A 193 4.45 -18.18 -9.15
N LEU A 194 5.50 -17.39 -9.32
CA LEU A 194 5.78 -16.26 -8.44
C LEU A 194 4.70 -15.19 -8.54
N SER A 195 4.25 -14.86 -9.75
CA SER A 195 3.19 -13.86 -9.96
C SER A 195 1.86 -14.32 -9.37
N SER A 196 1.45 -15.57 -9.61
CA SER A 196 0.21 -16.13 -9.05
C SER A 196 0.22 -16.13 -7.53
N TYR A 197 1.37 -16.43 -6.91
CA TYR A 197 1.49 -16.36 -5.46
C TYR A 197 1.55 -14.90 -4.95
N ALA A 198 2.14 -13.99 -5.73
CA ALA A 198 2.17 -12.57 -5.40
C ALA A 198 0.78 -11.94 -5.37
N GLU A 199 -0.10 -12.31 -6.31
CA GLU A 199 -1.49 -11.81 -6.31
C GLU A 199 -2.25 -12.11 -5.02
N LYS A 200 -1.90 -13.19 -4.32
CA LYS A 200 -2.52 -13.54 -3.02
C LYS A 200 -2.20 -12.55 -1.90
N LEU A 201 -1.23 -11.65 -2.10
CA LEU A 201 -0.86 -10.63 -1.10
C LEU A 201 -2.04 -9.74 -0.71
N ASP A 202 -2.98 -9.53 -1.63
CA ASP A 202 -4.15 -8.68 -1.38
C ASP A 202 -5.23 -9.39 -0.54
N GLU A 203 -5.29 -10.71 -0.63
CA GLU A 203 -6.35 -11.54 -0.05
C GLU A 203 -5.94 -12.17 1.29
N ILE A 204 -4.65 -12.34 1.54
CA ILE A 204 -4.17 -13.12 2.68
C ILE A 204 -4.25 -12.32 3.99
N GLU A 205 -4.90 -12.91 5.00
CA GLU A 205 -4.98 -12.28 6.33
C GLU A 205 -3.64 -12.36 7.07
N ASN A 206 -2.90 -13.45 6.89
CA ASN A 206 -1.63 -13.72 7.53
C ASN A 206 -0.45 -13.40 6.59
N LEU A 207 0.06 -12.17 6.70
CA LEU A 207 1.19 -11.71 5.88
C LEU A 207 2.52 -12.40 6.22
N THR A 208 2.66 -12.94 7.43
CA THR A 208 3.86 -13.73 7.81
C THR A 208 3.88 -15.06 7.07
N GLU A 209 2.73 -15.73 6.97
CA GLU A 209 2.61 -16.96 6.17
C GLU A 209 2.89 -16.70 4.69
N TRP A 210 2.34 -15.61 4.14
CA TRP A 210 2.62 -15.21 2.77
C TRP A 210 4.12 -15.02 2.53
N LYS A 211 4.80 -14.31 3.44
CA LYS A 211 6.25 -14.08 3.37
C LYS A 211 7.02 -15.39 3.31
N ASP A 212 6.75 -16.30 4.24
CA ASP A 212 7.49 -17.55 4.39
C ASP A 212 7.32 -18.44 3.17
N GLU A 213 6.10 -18.55 2.65
CA GLU A 213 5.80 -19.32 1.45
C GLU A 213 6.35 -18.67 0.18
N MET A 214 6.32 -17.34 0.05
CA MET A 214 6.94 -16.63 -1.07
C MET A 214 8.47 -16.88 -1.10
N VAL A 215 9.13 -16.79 0.05
CA VAL A 215 10.57 -17.05 0.19
C VAL A 215 10.90 -18.51 -0.15
N LYS A 216 10.08 -19.47 0.30
CA LYS A 216 10.22 -20.89 -0.07
C LYS A 216 10.03 -21.09 -1.57
N LEU A 217 9.04 -20.44 -2.18
CA LEU A 217 8.75 -20.57 -3.60
C LEU A 217 9.87 -20.00 -4.47
N VAL A 218 10.46 -18.85 -4.11
CA VAL A 218 11.63 -18.26 -4.77
C VAL A 218 12.83 -19.21 -4.69
N TYR A 219 13.08 -19.81 -3.53
CA TYR A 219 14.16 -20.76 -3.37
C TYR A 219 13.93 -22.03 -4.19
N LYS A 220 12.72 -22.60 -4.14
CA LYS A 220 12.36 -23.81 -4.89
C LYS A 220 12.46 -23.61 -6.40
N THR A 221 11.93 -22.51 -6.92
CA THR A 221 12.00 -22.17 -8.35
C THR A 221 13.45 -21.95 -8.80
N HIS A 222 14.28 -21.36 -7.95
CA HIS A 222 15.71 -21.24 -8.19
C HIS A 222 16.42 -22.60 -8.23
N GLU A 223 16.18 -23.48 -7.25
CA GLU A 223 16.79 -24.83 -7.22
C GLU A 223 16.41 -25.66 -8.44
N GLU A 224 15.14 -25.59 -8.86
CA GLU A 224 14.66 -26.28 -10.06
C GLU A 224 15.37 -25.76 -11.32
N VAL A 225 15.50 -24.44 -11.49
CA VAL A 225 16.21 -23.84 -12.62
C VAL A 225 17.72 -24.12 -12.59
N MET A 226 18.33 -24.07 -11.41
CA MET A 226 19.76 -24.26 -11.23
C MET A 226 20.16 -25.73 -11.12
N SER A 227 19.21 -26.65 -11.28
CA SER A 227 19.51 -28.00 -11.72
C SER A 227 20.12 -27.96 -13.12
N TYR A 228 21.06 -28.85 -13.42
CA TYR A 228 21.76 -28.89 -14.72
C TYR A 228 20.75 -28.81 -15.90
N PRO A 229 20.98 -27.98 -16.94
CA PRO A 229 22.26 -27.45 -17.43
C PRO A 229 22.58 -25.96 -17.16
N HIS A 230 21.66 -25.17 -16.58
CA HIS A 230 21.79 -23.70 -16.56
C HIS A 230 22.78 -23.15 -15.52
N LYS A 231 23.08 -23.93 -14.48
CA LYS A 231 23.86 -23.55 -13.29
C LYS A 231 25.18 -22.83 -13.57
N LYS A 232 25.90 -23.21 -14.63
CA LYS A 232 27.22 -22.65 -14.94
C LYS A 232 27.16 -21.31 -15.70
N ARG A 233 26.06 -21.04 -16.42
CA ARG A 233 25.95 -19.90 -17.35
C ARG A 233 25.16 -18.73 -16.75
N LEU A 234 24.17 -18.99 -15.89
CA LEU A 234 23.39 -17.98 -15.18
C LEU A 234 24.03 -17.55 -13.85
N TRP A 235 25.32 -17.22 -13.84
CA TRP A 235 26.05 -16.88 -12.61
C TRP A 235 25.54 -15.61 -11.91
N THR A 236 24.91 -14.70 -12.65
CA THR A 236 24.23 -13.51 -12.09
C THR A 236 23.00 -13.85 -11.25
N ILE A 237 22.57 -15.12 -11.28
CA ILE A 237 21.44 -15.68 -10.52
C ILE A 237 21.93 -16.92 -9.76
N ASN A 238 23.18 -16.91 -9.28
CA ASN A 238 23.76 -18.04 -8.54
C ASN A 238 23.17 -18.21 -7.13
N ASN A 239 23.68 -19.18 -6.36
CA ASN A 239 23.21 -19.48 -5.01
C ASN A 239 23.39 -18.33 -4.01
N ASP A 240 24.38 -17.45 -4.20
CA ASP A 240 24.56 -16.29 -3.32
C ASP A 240 23.60 -15.17 -3.72
N LYS A 241 23.36 -15.00 -5.03
CA LYS A 241 22.36 -14.04 -5.55
C LYS A 241 20.93 -14.41 -5.17
N VAL A 242 20.56 -15.69 -5.14
CA VAL A 242 19.23 -16.07 -4.62
C VAL A 242 19.10 -15.80 -3.12
N LYS A 243 20.18 -15.90 -2.33
CA LYS A 243 20.13 -15.52 -0.90
C LYS A 243 19.90 -14.02 -0.75
N GLU A 244 20.60 -13.20 -1.53
CA GLU A 244 20.38 -11.75 -1.58
C GLU A 244 18.91 -11.43 -1.93
N VAL A 245 18.34 -12.12 -2.93
CA VAL A 245 16.94 -11.94 -3.33
C VAL A 245 15.97 -12.39 -2.24
N LYS A 246 16.23 -13.51 -1.58
CA LYS A 246 15.42 -13.97 -0.43
C LYS A 246 15.43 -12.94 0.68
N GLU A 247 16.58 -12.35 0.98
CA GLU A 247 16.71 -11.33 2.01
C GLU A 247 16.01 -10.04 1.61
N ALA A 248 16.14 -9.60 0.36
CA ALA A 248 15.40 -8.45 -0.17
C ALA A 248 13.89 -8.67 -0.07
N ILE A 249 13.37 -9.84 -0.46
CA ILE A 249 11.95 -10.18 -0.34
C ILE A 249 11.52 -10.19 1.13
N LYS A 250 12.32 -10.75 2.04
CA LYS A 250 12.02 -10.72 3.48
C LYS A 250 11.95 -9.29 4.01
N ASN A 251 12.96 -8.47 3.76
CA ASN A 251 13.02 -7.08 4.26
C ASN A 251 11.86 -6.25 3.72
N LEU A 252 11.59 -6.37 2.42
CA LEU A 252 10.47 -5.73 1.76
C LEU A 252 9.14 -6.20 2.37
N THR A 253 8.97 -7.49 2.63
CA THR A 253 7.72 -8.02 3.20
C THR A 253 7.57 -7.68 4.68
N ASP A 254 8.64 -7.68 5.46
CA ASP A 254 8.62 -7.33 6.89
C ASP A 254 8.19 -5.87 7.08
N LYS A 255 8.73 -4.96 6.27
CA LYS A 255 8.28 -3.56 6.27
C LYS A 255 6.81 -3.44 5.85
N LEU A 256 6.36 -4.24 4.88
CA LEU A 256 4.97 -4.25 4.44
C LEU A 256 4.02 -4.79 5.51
N VAL A 257 4.40 -5.86 6.23
CA VAL A 257 3.65 -6.42 7.36
C VAL A 257 3.42 -5.35 8.41
N VAL A 258 4.48 -4.68 8.85
CA VAL A 258 4.38 -3.60 9.84
C VAL A 258 3.47 -2.48 9.35
N ALA A 259 3.60 -2.07 8.08
CA ALA A 259 2.78 -1.01 7.52
C ALA A 259 1.28 -1.38 7.49
N ILE A 260 0.94 -2.61 7.09
CA ILE A 260 -0.44 -3.09 7.01
C ILE A 260 -1.05 -3.34 8.39
N GLU A 261 -0.31 -3.94 9.33
CA GLU A 261 -0.81 -4.17 10.69
C GLU A 261 -1.11 -2.86 11.41
N MET A 262 -0.20 -1.89 11.32
CA MET A 262 -0.42 -0.55 11.84
C MET A 262 -1.61 0.13 11.15
N PHE A 263 -1.73 0.00 9.83
CA PHE A 263 -2.91 0.47 9.09
C PHE A 263 -4.22 -0.11 9.62
N LYS A 264 -4.30 -1.44 9.78
CA LYS A 264 -5.50 -2.11 10.31
C LYS A 264 -5.85 -1.60 11.71
N ALA A 265 -4.86 -1.44 12.58
CA ALA A 265 -5.07 -0.93 13.94
C ALA A 265 -5.61 0.51 13.96
N ILE A 266 -5.13 1.37 13.06
CA ILE A 266 -5.64 2.75 12.91
C ILE A 266 -7.09 2.71 12.44
N ASN A 267 -7.40 1.92 11.41
CA ASN A 267 -8.74 1.84 10.85
C ASN A 267 -9.77 1.47 11.92
N VAL A 268 -9.50 0.41 12.69
CA VAL A 268 -10.35 -0.01 13.81
C VAL A 268 -10.52 1.11 14.84
N SER A 269 -9.41 1.77 15.23
CA SER A 269 -9.46 2.82 16.25
C SER A 269 -10.28 4.05 15.81
N VAL A 270 -10.15 4.44 14.54
CA VAL A 270 -10.90 5.58 13.96
C VAL A 270 -12.38 5.21 13.81
N ASP A 271 -12.70 4.00 13.35
CA ASP A 271 -14.09 3.53 13.20
C ASP A 271 -14.81 3.45 14.55
N GLU A 272 -14.14 2.90 15.58
CA GLU A 272 -14.68 2.85 16.94
C GLU A 272 -14.90 4.25 17.52
N ALA A 273 -13.92 5.14 17.40
CA ALA A 273 -14.03 6.51 17.89
C ALA A 273 -15.15 7.28 17.16
N SER A 274 -15.27 7.10 15.84
CA SER A 274 -16.33 7.68 15.03
C SER A 274 -17.72 7.21 15.49
N LYS A 275 -17.87 5.91 15.75
CA LYS A 275 -19.11 5.33 16.27
C LYS A 275 -19.44 5.88 17.66
N THR A 276 -18.46 5.97 18.55
CA THR A 276 -18.64 6.55 19.89
C THR A 276 -19.13 7.99 19.81
N VAL A 277 -18.45 8.85 19.05
CA VAL A 277 -18.86 10.25 18.89
C VAL A 277 -20.27 10.37 18.31
N LYS A 278 -20.62 9.55 17.32
CA LYS A 278 -21.98 9.54 16.75
C LYS A 278 -23.05 9.17 17.80
N ASN A 279 -22.76 8.19 18.66
CA ASN A 279 -23.66 7.81 19.75
C ASN A 279 -23.77 8.95 20.77
N THR A 280 -22.66 9.57 21.15
CA THR A 280 -22.64 10.72 22.07
C THR A 280 -23.53 11.86 21.58
N VAL A 281 -23.44 12.21 20.29
CA VAL A 281 -24.29 13.24 19.68
C VAL A 281 -25.77 12.83 19.75
N SER A 282 -26.10 11.59 19.40
CA SER A 282 -27.48 11.08 19.47
C SER A 282 -28.04 11.08 20.89
N ASP A 283 -27.23 10.69 21.88
CA ASP A 283 -27.62 10.69 23.29
C ASP A 283 -27.86 12.12 23.77
N MET A 284 -27.02 13.06 23.34
CA MET A 284 -27.17 14.47 23.67
C MET A 284 -28.47 15.06 23.11
N GLU A 285 -28.80 14.78 21.84
CA GLU A 285 -30.08 15.21 21.24
C GLU A 285 -31.28 14.66 22.01
N ALA A 286 -31.22 13.40 22.45
CA ALA A 286 -32.27 12.77 23.25
C ALA A 286 -32.41 13.41 24.65
N ILE A 287 -31.29 13.73 25.30
CA ILE A 287 -31.28 14.40 26.60
C ILE A 287 -31.88 15.81 26.47
N ASN A 288 -31.45 16.59 25.46
CA ASN A 288 -31.95 17.93 25.22
C ASN A 288 -33.47 17.93 24.98
N LYS A 289 -33.96 16.98 24.17
CA LYS A 289 -35.40 16.80 23.95
C LYS A 289 -36.16 16.44 25.23
N THR A 290 -35.60 15.55 26.05
CA THR A 290 -36.21 15.17 27.33
C THR A 290 -36.31 16.38 28.26
N MET A 291 -35.26 17.18 28.34
CA MET A 291 -35.22 18.40 29.14
C MET A 291 -36.26 19.43 28.68
N LEU A 292 -36.37 19.68 27.38
CA LEU A 292 -37.38 20.57 26.81
C LEU A 292 -38.81 20.11 27.16
N SER A 293 -39.12 18.82 26.96
CA SER A 293 -40.43 18.26 27.32
C SER A 293 -40.74 18.38 28.81
N SER A 294 -39.75 18.21 29.69
CA SER A 294 -39.92 18.38 31.14
C SER A 294 -40.19 19.84 31.54
N LEU A 295 -39.63 20.80 30.82
CA LEU A 295 -39.90 22.23 31.03
C LEU A 295 -41.31 22.61 30.56
N GLU A 296 -41.75 22.10 29.41
CA GLU A 296 -43.11 22.34 28.88
C GLU A 296 -44.19 21.72 29.77
N GLY A 297 -43.94 20.54 30.37
CA GLY A 297 -44.90 19.85 31.23
C GLY A 297 -45.08 20.45 32.63
N ASN A 298 -44.14 21.27 33.11
CA ASN A 298 -44.21 21.94 34.43
C ASN A 298 -44.83 23.34 34.38
N GLY A 299 -45.42 23.75 33.25
CA GLY A 299 -46.00 25.07 33.01
C GLY A 299 -47.52 25.21 33.23
N THR A 300 -48.19 24.25 33.89
CA THR A 300 -49.62 24.28 34.24
C THR A 300 -49.84 24.27 35.74
#